data_AF-A0A816V0G8-F1
#
_entry.id   AF-A0A816V0G8-F1
#
_cell.length_a   1.000
_cell.length_b   1.000
_cell.length_c   1.000
_cell.angle_alpha   90.00
_cell.angle_beta   90.00
_cell.angle_gamma   90.00
#
_symmetry.space_group_name_H-M   'P 1'
#
loop_
_entity.id
_entity.type
_entity.pdbx_description
1 polymer ?
#
loop_
_entity_poly.entity_id
_entity_poly.type
_entity_poly.pdbx_seq_one_letter_code
_entity_poly.pdbx_strand_id
1 'polypeptide(L)'
;MSKSDESSAPTIEYQSHQWNILEKRIRCLIKNITKKNIRQIANRLFKKNIERGRGLLTDALIKRQLRSPRRARIYAALMSIINSKFPNIGELMCKRVINLFRDSYMNDMADKCFSLLQMISHLINQNILTDQIAIQLLKLVLTNYTDESVELAVRLLKECGQKLLQDSRQQLDDIITTLSNLSDEESLNARSQTLIRDSLLLRQEEFQKRPSVKPGLNFVDKNDQYTHIFDIVSLCDAEENLNSFHFDKDYESNERYYKESQKEILEQNKSNEDKSNSNSSNDNEMDVSLTTTDTIHSSSEQSDDKEN
;
A
#
# COMPACT_ATOMS: atom_id res chain seq x y z
N MET A 1 12.16 -3.03 54.61
CA MET A 1 12.49 -2.58 53.26
C MET A 1 11.68 -3.39 52.26
N SER A 2 10.80 -2.69 51.56
CA SER A 2 9.98 -3.19 50.44
C SER A 2 10.89 -3.66 49.32
N LYS A 3 10.69 -4.89 48.84
CA LYS A 3 11.22 -5.33 47.54
C LYS A 3 10.47 -4.54 46.48
N SER A 4 11.14 -3.57 45.87
CA SER A 4 10.69 -2.93 44.64
C SER A 4 10.72 -3.99 43.54
N ASP A 5 9.56 -4.27 42.95
CA ASP A 5 9.43 -5.02 41.72
C ASP A 5 10.22 -4.32 40.60
N GLU A 6 11.44 -4.78 40.34
CA GLU A 6 12.09 -4.52 39.06
C GLU A 6 11.37 -5.39 38.02
N SER A 7 10.43 -4.81 37.28
CA SER A 7 9.91 -5.46 36.08
C SER A 7 11.08 -5.58 35.10
N SER A 8 11.69 -6.76 35.01
CA SER A 8 12.84 -7.02 34.15
C SER A 8 12.47 -6.67 32.70
N ALA A 9 13.21 -5.74 32.11
CA ALA A 9 12.97 -5.32 30.72
C ALA A 9 12.95 -6.54 29.77
N PRO A 10 12.03 -6.57 28.78
CA PRO A 10 11.86 -7.72 27.91
C PRO A 10 13.13 -8.03 27.11
N THR A 11 13.53 -9.31 27.11
CA THR A 11 14.76 -9.77 26.46
C THR A 11 14.73 -9.61 24.94
N ILE A 12 15.90 -9.53 24.30
CA ILE A 12 16.04 -9.47 22.84
C ILE A 12 15.32 -10.65 22.17
N GLU A 13 15.48 -11.85 22.73
CA GLU A 13 14.85 -13.07 22.23
C GLU A 13 13.32 -12.99 22.26
N TYR A 14 12.75 -12.48 23.37
CA TYR A 14 11.32 -12.28 23.49
C TYR A 14 10.80 -11.30 22.43
N GLN A 15 11.45 -10.14 22.29
CA GLN A 15 11.01 -9.12 21.32
C GLN A 15 11.13 -9.63 19.88
N SER A 16 12.22 -10.33 19.55
CA SER A 16 12.41 -10.95 18.24
C SER A 16 11.34 -12.00 17.94
N HIS A 17 10.99 -12.82 18.93
CA HIS A 17 9.91 -13.78 18.81
C HIS A 17 8.55 -13.10 18.56
N GLN A 18 8.22 -12.04 19.31
CA GLN A 18 6.99 -11.27 19.11
C GLN A 18 6.95 -10.57 17.73
N TRP A 19 8.08 -10.07 17.25
CA TRP A 19 8.22 -9.50 15.91
C TRP A 19 7.87 -10.53 14.81
N ASN A 20 8.43 -11.73 14.91
CA ASN A 20 8.14 -12.81 13.95
C ASN A 20 6.66 -13.23 13.96
N ILE A 21 6.02 -13.23 15.14
CA ILE A 21 4.58 -13.47 15.26
C ILE A 21 3.78 -12.35 14.57
N LEU A 22 4.14 -11.09 14.81
CA LEU A 22 3.50 -9.92 14.23
C LEU A 22 3.57 -9.96 12.70
N GLU A 23 4.76 -10.23 12.15
CA GLU A 23 5.00 -10.37 10.71
C GLU A 23 4.10 -11.44 10.07
N LYS A 24 4.06 -12.65 10.66
CA LYS A 24 3.21 -13.74 10.17
C LYS A 24 1.73 -13.36 10.20
N ARG A 25 1.26 -12.73 11.28
CA ARG A 25 -0.13 -12.29 11.44
C ARG A 25 -0.53 -11.23 10.42
N ILE A 26 0.29 -10.19 10.23
CA ILE A 26 0.06 -9.15 9.24
C ILE A 26 -0.03 -9.77 7.84
N ARG A 27 0.95 -10.60 7.46
CA ARG A 27 0.97 -11.27 6.14
C ARG A 27 -0.27 -12.13 5.90
N CYS A 28 -0.73 -12.86 6.91
CA CYS A 28 -1.93 -13.68 6.84
C CYS A 28 -3.19 -12.82 6.60
N LEU A 29 -3.34 -11.72 7.34
CA LEU A 29 -4.46 -10.79 7.18
C LEU A 29 -4.49 -10.17 5.77
N ILE A 30 -3.35 -9.68 5.29
CA ILE A 30 -3.26 -9.08 3.94
C ILE A 30 -3.50 -10.13 2.85
N LYS A 31 -3.07 -11.38 3.02
CA LYS A 31 -3.33 -12.47 2.07
C LYS A 31 -4.84 -12.69 1.85
N ASN A 32 -5.61 -12.61 2.93
CA ASN A 32 -7.02 -13.01 2.97
C ASN A 32 -8.00 -11.84 2.80
N ILE A 33 -7.51 -10.63 2.49
CA ILE A 33 -8.38 -9.49 2.21
C ILE A 33 -9.17 -9.72 0.91
N THR A 34 -10.40 -9.23 0.88
CA THR A 34 -11.33 -9.22 -0.24
C THR A 34 -12.13 -7.92 -0.19
N LYS A 35 -12.91 -7.61 -1.23
CA LYS A 35 -13.80 -6.44 -1.21
C LYS A 35 -14.82 -6.49 -0.05
N LYS A 36 -15.22 -7.68 0.40
CA LYS A 36 -16.30 -7.87 1.39
C LYS A 36 -15.85 -7.75 2.85
N ASN A 37 -14.56 -7.96 3.14
CA ASN A 37 -14.05 -8.06 4.51
C ASN A 37 -13.00 -6.97 4.85
N ILE A 38 -12.92 -5.88 4.08
CA ILE A 38 -11.90 -4.82 4.30
C ILE A 38 -11.99 -4.25 5.72
N ARG A 39 -13.19 -3.88 6.19
CA ARG A 39 -13.41 -3.34 7.54
C ARG A 39 -13.03 -4.35 8.63
N GLN A 40 -13.42 -5.61 8.46
CA GLN A 40 -13.04 -6.68 9.39
C GLN A 40 -11.52 -6.87 9.46
N ILE A 41 -10.84 -6.88 8.31
CA ILE A 41 -9.38 -6.97 8.26
C ILE A 41 -8.72 -5.75 8.91
N ALA A 42 -9.23 -4.54 8.69
CA ALA A 42 -8.75 -3.33 9.35
C ALA A 42 -8.88 -3.43 10.88
N ASN A 43 -10.05 -3.82 11.40
CA ASN A 43 -10.26 -4.04 12.84
C ASN A 43 -9.30 -5.09 13.41
N ARG A 44 -9.07 -6.20 12.70
CA ARG A 44 -8.10 -7.23 13.11
C ARG A 44 -6.65 -6.75 13.07
N LEU A 45 -6.32 -5.85 12.14
CA LEU A 45 -5.01 -5.19 12.08
C LEU A 45 -4.84 -4.23 13.25
N PHE A 46 -5.84 -3.41 13.59
CA PHE A 46 -5.77 -2.52 14.75
C PHE A 46 -5.56 -3.26 16.08
N LYS A 47 -6.09 -4.49 16.19
CA LYS A 47 -5.83 -5.42 17.31
C LYS A 47 -4.34 -5.86 17.41
N LYS A 48 -3.49 -5.59 16.42
CA LYS A 48 -2.05 -5.89 16.40
C LYS A 48 -1.27 -4.58 16.36
N ASN A 49 -0.07 -4.53 16.92
CA ASN A 49 0.76 -3.31 16.92
C ASN A 49 1.28 -2.99 15.50
N ILE A 50 0.43 -2.38 14.67
CA ILE A 50 0.78 -2.00 13.29
C ILE A 50 1.66 -0.77 13.23
N GLU A 51 1.80 -0.02 14.32
CA GLU A 51 2.75 1.09 14.43
C GLU A 51 4.20 0.57 14.48
N ARG A 52 4.44 -0.42 15.35
CA ARG A 52 5.68 -1.21 15.38
C ARG A 52 5.87 -1.98 14.06
N GLY A 53 4.80 -2.59 13.56
CA GLY A 53 4.80 -3.38 12.34
C GLY A 53 4.60 -2.58 11.03
N ARG A 54 4.76 -1.25 11.04
CA ARG A 54 4.37 -0.41 9.89
C ARG A 54 5.15 -0.74 8.62
N GLY A 55 6.46 -1.00 8.75
CA GLY A 55 7.29 -1.46 7.64
C GLY A 55 6.80 -2.78 7.05
N LEU A 56 6.49 -3.76 7.92
CA LEU A 56 5.98 -5.08 7.54
C LEU A 56 4.63 -4.99 6.82
N LEU A 57 3.72 -4.15 7.33
CA LEU A 57 2.40 -3.92 6.75
C LEU A 57 2.51 -3.32 5.34
N THR A 58 3.27 -2.25 5.22
CA THR A 58 3.47 -1.54 3.96
C THR A 58 4.17 -2.44 2.93
N ASP A 59 5.21 -3.16 3.33
CA ASP A 59 5.90 -4.14 2.48
C ASP A 59 4.95 -5.26 2.02
N ALA A 60 4.13 -5.82 2.93
CA ALA A 60 3.17 -6.86 2.60
C ALA A 60 2.12 -6.40 1.58
N LEU A 61 1.63 -5.16 1.70
CA LEU A 61 0.66 -4.57 0.77
C LEU A 61 1.28 -4.33 -0.60
N ILE A 62 2.47 -3.74 -0.67
CA ILE A 62 3.19 -3.50 -1.94
C ILE A 62 3.48 -4.83 -2.65
N LYS A 63 4.05 -5.82 -1.94
CA LYS A 63 4.35 -7.15 -2.51
C LYS A 63 3.10 -7.88 -3.01
N ARG A 64 1.94 -7.63 -2.40
CA ARG A 64 0.65 -8.21 -2.83
C ARG A 64 0.08 -7.48 -4.03
N GLN A 65 0.24 -6.17 -4.05
CA GLN A 65 -0.17 -5.31 -5.14
C GLN A 65 0.64 -5.61 -6.42
N LEU A 66 1.96 -5.71 -6.33
CA LEU A 66 2.84 -6.04 -7.47
C LEU A 66 2.48 -7.39 -8.11
N ARG A 67 2.07 -8.39 -7.31
CA ARG A 67 1.59 -9.69 -7.82
C ARG A 67 0.16 -9.65 -8.38
N SER A 68 -0.64 -8.65 -8.02
CA SER A 68 -2.04 -8.56 -8.42
C SER A 68 -2.50 -7.10 -8.55
N PRO A 69 -2.04 -6.38 -9.59
CA PRO A 69 -2.26 -4.93 -9.71
C PRO A 69 -3.73 -4.55 -9.72
N ARG A 70 -4.60 -5.37 -10.34
CA ARG A 70 -6.07 -5.17 -10.39
C ARG A 70 -6.73 -5.07 -9.00
N ARG A 71 -6.06 -5.56 -7.94
CA ARG A 71 -6.51 -5.50 -6.54
C ARG A 71 -6.02 -4.26 -5.80
N ALA A 72 -5.21 -3.39 -6.42
CA ALA A 72 -4.68 -2.17 -5.82
C ALA A 72 -5.75 -1.32 -5.14
N ARG A 73 -6.95 -1.18 -5.73
CA ARG A 73 -8.10 -0.48 -5.10
C ARG A 73 -8.55 -1.05 -3.76
N ILE A 74 -8.43 -2.37 -3.55
CA ILE A 74 -8.77 -3.01 -2.27
C ILE A 74 -7.70 -2.66 -1.23
N TYR A 75 -6.43 -2.67 -1.63
CA TYR A 75 -5.31 -2.32 -0.75
C TYR A 75 -5.31 -0.84 -0.40
N ALA A 76 -5.61 0.04 -1.36
CA ALA A 76 -5.77 1.48 -1.11
C ALA A 76 -6.97 1.78 -0.21
N ALA A 77 -8.09 1.05 -0.35
CA ALA A 77 -9.23 1.18 0.55
C ALA A 77 -8.94 0.69 1.98
N LEU A 78 -8.11 -0.34 2.14
CA LEU A 78 -7.60 -0.71 3.46
C LEU A 78 -6.69 0.39 4.01
N MET A 79 -5.77 0.88 3.17
CA MET A 79 -4.82 1.92 3.57
C MET A 79 -5.53 3.22 3.94
N SER A 80 -6.66 3.58 3.33
CA SER A 80 -7.40 4.79 3.71
C SER A 80 -7.94 4.69 5.13
N ILE A 81 -8.50 3.53 5.51
CA ILE A 81 -8.94 3.26 6.89
C ILE A 81 -7.75 3.38 7.86
N ILE A 82 -6.60 2.77 7.54
CA ILE A 82 -5.42 2.81 8.40
C ILE A 82 -4.88 4.23 8.52
N ASN A 83 -4.74 4.94 7.39
CA ASN A 83 -4.23 6.30 7.31
C ASN A 83 -5.09 7.32 8.07
N SER A 84 -6.41 7.10 8.18
CA SER A 84 -7.28 7.95 9.01
C SER A 84 -6.97 7.89 10.50
N LYS A 85 -6.30 6.82 10.97
CA LYS A 85 -5.95 6.60 12.38
C LYS A 85 -4.44 6.70 12.63
N PHE A 86 -3.63 6.30 11.65
CA PHE A 86 -2.17 6.30 11.67
C PHE A 86 -1.63 6.92 10.37
N PRO A 87 -1.62 8.27 10.25
CA PRO A 87 -1.19 8.96 9.03
C PRO A 87 0.25 8.64 8.61
N ASN A 88 1.14 8.46 9.57
CA ASN A 88 2.53 8.04 9.37
C ASN A 88 2.66 6.70 8.61
N ILE A 89 1.73 5.76 8.78
CA ILE A 89 1.72 4.50 8.02
C ILE A 89 1.34 4.77 6.55
N GLY A 90 0.36 5.65 6.32
CA GLY A 90 -0.01 6.08 4.97
C GLY A 90 1.11 6.86 4.28
N GLU A 91 1.81 7.71 5.03
CA GLU A 91 2.99 8.45 4.56
C GLU A 91 4.08 7.48 4.10
N LEU A 92 4.41 6.48 4.93
CA LEU A 92 5.40 5.45 4.60
C LEU A 92 5.01 4.66 3.35
N MET A 93 3.71 4.37 3.16
CA MET A 93 3.21 3.72 1.95
C MET A 93 3.44 4.59 0.71
N CYS A 94 3.13 5.88 0.78
CA CYS A 94 3.37 6.82 -0.32
C CYS A 94 4.86 6.90 -0.66
N LYS A 95 5.73 7.13 0.34
CA LYS A 95 7.21 7.19 0.17
C LYS A 95 7.75 5.97 -0.56
N ARG A 96 7.39 4.77 -0.08
CA ARG A 96 7.87 3.51 -0.66
C ARG A 96 7.38 3.26 -2.07
N VAL A 97 6.09 3.51 -2.35
CA VAL A 97 5.54 3.31 -3.70
C VAL A 97 6.14 4.29 -4.70
N ILE A 98 6.34 5.55 -4.31
CA ILE A 98 6.96 6.58 -5.15
C ILE A 98 8.42 6.21 -5.45
N ASN A 99 9.21 5.86 -4.44
CA ASN A 99 10.61 5.44 -4.65
C ASN A 99 10.70 4.21 -5.56
N LEU A 100 9.89 3.17 -5.27
CA LEU A 100 9.87 1.98 -6.11
C LEU A 100 9.48 2.29 -7.55
N PHE A 101 8.58 3.26 -7.79
CA PHE A 101 8.22 3.66 -9.14
C PHE A 101 9.40 4.32 -9.83
N ARG A 102 10.08 5.25 -9.16
CA ARG A 102 11.28 5.93 -9.69
C ARG A 102 12.37 4.94 -10.05
N ASP A 103 12.70 4.03 -9.13
CA ASP A 103 13.72 3.00 -9.37
C ASP A 103 13.30 2.11 -10.54
N SER A 104 12.02 1.76 -10.63
CA SER A 104 11.53 0.94 -11.74
C SER A 104 11.55 1.67 -13.08
N TYR A 105 11.30 2.98 -13.06
CA TYR A 105 11.32 3.83 -14.24
C TYR A 105 12.75 4.04 -14.76
N MET A 106 13.71 4.29 -13.85
CA MET A 106 15.13 4.47 -14.22
C MET A 106 15.80 3.19 -14.71
N ASN A 107 15.25 2.03 -14.37
CA ASN A 107 15.75 0.72 -14.80
C ASN A 107 14.86 0.06 -15.88
N ASP A 108 14.02 0.84 -16.56
CA ASP A 108 13.17 0.39 -17.69
C ASP A 108 12.27 -0.83 -17.37
N MET A 109 11.82 -0.96 -16.11
CA MET A 109 10.95 -2.07 -15.66
C MET A 109 9.46 -1.76 -15.91
N ALA A 110 9.04 -1.74 -17.16
CA ALA A 110 7.70 -1.32 -17.60
C ALA A 110 6.54 -2.00 -16.83
N ASP A 111 6.56 -3.33 -16.67
CA ASP A 111 5.50 -4.07 -15.94
C ASP A 111 5.38 -3.67 -14.48
N LYS A 112 6.51 -3.40 -13.83
CA LYS A 112 6.57 -2.95 -12.44
C LYS A 112 6.09 -1.50 -12.34
N CYS A 113 6.46 -0.63 -13.28
CA CYS A 113 5.93 0.73 -13.40
C CYS A 113 4.40 0.72 -13.54
N PHE A 114 3.84 -0.10 -14.44
CA PHE A 114 2.38 -0.23 -14.59
C PHE A 114 1.69 -0.65 -13.30
N SER A 115 2.28 -1.62 -12.61
CA SER A 115 1.76 -2.08 -11.33
C SER A 115 1.77 -0.95 -10.32
N LEU A 116 2.91 -0.27 -10.13
CA LEU A 116 3.04 0.80 -9.14
C LEU A 116 2.14 2.00 -9.46
N LEU A 117 1.98 2.36 -10.74
CA LEU A 117 1.04 3.41 -11.17
C LEU A 117 -0.40 3.08 -10.79
N GLN A 118 -0.83 1.81 -10.88
CA GLN A 118 -2.16 1.43 -10.39
C GLN A 118 -2.29 1.63 -8.88
N MET A 119 -1.23 1.39 -8.11
CA MET A 119 -1.25 1.66 -6.67
C MET A 119 -1.33 3.16 -6.39
N ILE A 120 -0.45 3.96 -7.02
CA ILE A 120 -0.44 5.43 -6.90
C ILE A 120 -1.82 6.00 -7.25
N SER A 121 -2.38 5.60 -8.39
CA SER A 121 -3.71 6.04 -8.85
C SER A 121 -4.78 5.82 -7.80
N HIS A 122 -4.77 4.66 -7.14
CA HIS A 122 -5.78 4.34 -6.14
C HIS A 122 -5.51 4.96 -4.76
N LEU A 123 -4.25 5.27 -4.42
CA LEU A 123 -3.94 6.12 -3.25
C LEU A 123 -4.47 7.55 -3.46
N ILE A 124 -4.33 8.09 -4.67
CA ILE A 124 -4.89 9.39 -5.07
C ILE A 124 -6.42 9.36 -5.03
N ASN A 125 -7.04 8.33 -5.63
CA ASN A 125 -8.50 8.21 -5.63
C ASN A 125 -9.09 8.14 -4.21
N GLN A 126 -8.34 7.57 -3.25
CA GLN A 126 -8.75 7.45 -1.85
C GLN A 126 -8.33 8.65 -0.98
N ASN A 127 -7.82 9.74 -1.58
CA ASN A 127 -7.33 10.95 -0.89
C ASN A 127 -6.19 10.70 0.11
N ILE A 128 -5.40 9.63 -0.07
CA ILE A 128 -4.20 9.40 0.74
C ILE A 128 -3.04 10.22 0.19
N LEU A 129 -2.98 10.37 -1.13
CA LEU A 129 -1.94 11.12 -1.84
C LEU A 129 -2.61 12.24 -2.66
N THR A 130 -1.99 13.42 -2.75
CA THR A 130 -2.49 14.47 -3.63
C THR A 130 -2.43 14.06 -5.10
N ASP A 131 -3.41 14.53 -5.86
CA ASP A 131 -3.54 14.34 -7.29
C ASP A 131 -2.44 15.04 -8.10
N GLN A 132 -1.78 16.04 -7.51
CA GLN A 132 -0.56 16.68 -8.04
C GLN A 132 0.50 15.66 -8.48
N ILE A 133 0.68 14.54 -7.75
CA ILE A 133 1.63 13.49 -8.15
C ILE A 133 1.25 12.88 -9.50
N ALA A 134 -0.04 12.65 -9.79
CA ALA A 134 -0.44 12.12 -11.09
C ALA A 134 -0.17 13.13 -12.22
N ILE A 135 -0.39 14.43 -11.99
CA ILE A 135 -0.03 15.47 -12.98
C ILE A 135 1.47 15.50 -13.24
N GLN A 136 2.30 15.44 -12.18
CA GLN A 136 3.76 15.41 -12.33
C GLN A 136 4.23 14.16 -13.09
N LEU A 137 3.66 12.99 -12.79
CA LEU A 137 3.93 11.75 -13.50
C LEU A 137 3.52 11.82 -14.98
N LEU A 138 2.33 12.35 -15.29
CA LEU A 138 1.86 12.54 -16.67
C LEU A 138 2.79 13.46 -17.44
N LYS A 139 3.21 14.59 -16.86
CA LYS A 139 4.18 15.50 -17.48
C LYS A 139 5.53 14.83 -17.70
N LEU A 140 6.03 14.09 -16.70
CA LEU A 140 7.31 13.38 -16.78
C LEU A 140 7.34 12.42 -17.98
N VAL A 141 6.34 11.55 -18.10
CA VAL A 141 6.32 10.52 -19.15
C VAL A 141 5.97 11.07 -20.54
N LEU A 142 5.32 12.23 -20.62
CA LEU A 142 4.95 12.87 -21.90
C LEU A 142 5.97 13.90 -22.41
N THR A 143 6.97 14.30 -21.60
CA THR A 143 8.02 15.25 -22.02
C THR A 143 8.81 14.73 -23.22
N ASN A 144 9.30 13.49 -23.13
CA ASN A 144 9.99 12.78 -24.20
C ASN A 144 9.18 11.52 -24.51
N TYR A 145 8.13 11.69 -25.31
CA TYR A 145 7.15 10.63 -25.51
C TYR A 145 7.72 9.46 -26.34
N THR A 146 7.38 8.24 -25.93
CA THR A 146 7.56 7.00 -26.68
C THR A 146 6.26 6.21 -26.65
N ASP A 147 6.16 5.12 -27.43
CA ASP A 147 5.01 4.23 -27.37
C ASP A 147 4.74 3.69 -25.95
N GLU A 148 5.80 3.33 -25.21
CA GLU A 148 5.71 2.84 -23.83
C GLU A 148 5.30 3.95 -22.85
N SER A 149 5.85 5.15 -23.01
CA SER A 149 5.55 6.27 -22.12
C SER A 149 4.12 6.79 -22.30
N VAL A 150 3.61 6.77 -23.54
CA VAL A 150 2.20 7.03 -23.87
C VAL A 150 1.31 5.96 -23.24
N GLU A 151 1.69 4.68 -23.30
CA GLU A 151 0.94 3.62 -22.65
C GLU A 151 0.88 3.80 -21.11
N LEU A 152 1.99 4.23 -20.48
CA LEU A 152 2.02 4.59 -19.05
C LEU A 152 1.06 5.74 -18.75
N ALA A 153 1.11 6.82 -19.54
CA ALA A 153 0.26 8.00 -19.37
C ALA A 153 -1.23 7.65 -19.46
N VAL A 154 -1.62 6.93 -20.53
CA VAL A 154 -3.01 6.55 -20.77
C VAL A 154 -3.52 5.61 -19.66
N ARG A 155 -2.69 4.69 -19.16
CA ARG A 155 -3.07 3.79 -18.05
C ARG A 155 -3.26 4.55 -16.74
N LEU A 156 -2.38 5.49 -16.41
CA LEU A 156 -2.53 6.36 -15.24
C LEU A 156 -3.84 7.16 -15.34
N LEU A 157 -4.07 7.80 -16.48
CA LEU A 157 -5.28 8.59 -16.73
C LEU A 157 -6.56 7.73 -16.66
N LYS A 158 -6.52 6.48 -17.13
CA LYS A 158 -7.64 5.54 -17.03
C LYS A 158 -8.02 5.16 -15.59
N GLU A 159 -7.09 5.21 -14.64
CA GLU A 159 -7.35 4.82 -13.24
C GLU A 159 -7.64 6.01 -12.32
N CYS A 160 -7.06 7.21 -12.54
CA CYS A 160 -7.30 8.40 -11.70
C CYS A 160 -7.86 9.63 -12.45
N GLY A 161 -8.21 9.51 -13.73
CA GLY A 161 -8.70 10.64 -14.54
C GLY A 161 -9.95 11.32 -13.97
N GLN A 162 -10.89 10.55 -13.40
CA GLN A 162 -12.06 11.13 -12.74
C GLN A 162 -11.70 11.97 -11.51
N LYS A 163 -10.64 11.59 -10.79
CA LYS A 163 -10.14 12.32 -9.63
C LYS A 163 -9.48 13.63 -10.07
N LEU A 164 -8.66 13.57 -11.12
CA LEU A 164 -8.06 14.77 -11.73
C LEU A 164 -9.11 15.73 -12.29
N LEU A 165 -10.20 15.21 -12.85
CA LEU A 165 -11.29 16.04 -13.35
C LEU A 165 -11.99 16.81 -12.22
N GLN A 166 -12.09 16.21 -11.02
CA GLN A 166 -12.74 16.81 -9.85
C GLN A 166 -11.85 17.86 -9.18
N ASP A 167 -10.57 17.57 -9.03
CA ASP A 167 -9.67 18.35 -8.16
C ASP A 167 -8.73 19.27 -8.96
N SER A 168 -8.36 18.89 -10.19
CA SER A 168 -7.32 19.53 -11.01
C SER A 168 -7.70 19.67 -12.49
N ARG A 169 -8.94 20.10 -12.77
CA ARG A 169 -9.49 20.18 -14.14
C ARG A 169 -8.59 20.91 -15.13
N GLN A 170 -8.06 22.08 -14.77
CA GLN A 170 -7.21 22.87 -15.68
C GLN A 170 -5.94 22.11 -16.08
N GLN A 171 -5.27 21.50 -15.09
CA GLN A 171 -4.04 20.74 -15.34
C GLN A 171 -4.31 19.48 -16.15
N LEU A 172 -5.48 18.85 -15.93
CA LEU A 172 -5.94 17.74 -16.76
C LEU A 172 -6.18 18.19 -18.21
N ASP A 173 -6.82 19.34 -18.42
CA ASP A 173 -7.09 19.87 -19.77
C ASP A 173 -5.79 20.17 -20.54
N ASP A 174 -4.74 20.63 -19.85
CA ASP A 174 -3.40 20.77 -20.43
C ASP A 174 -2.84 19.42 -20.90
N ILE A 175 -2.95 18.37 -20.07
CA ILE A 175 -2.51 17.00 -20.43
C ILE A 175 -3.31 16.46 -21.63
N ILE A 176 -4.62 16.69 -21.65
CA ILE A 176 -5.50 16.26 -22.74
C ILE A 176 -5.13 16.96 -24.04
N THR A 177 -4.78 18.25 -23.98
CA THR A 177 -4.29 19.00 -25.15
C THR A 177 -2.98 18.40 -25.67
N THR A 178 -2.03 18.09 -24.79
CA THR A 178 -0.78 17.40 -25.17
C THR A 178 -1.08 16.07 -25.84
N LEU A 179 -1.93 15.23 -25.25
CA LEU A 179 -2.32 13.94 -25.84
C LEU A 179 -3.01 14.11 -27.19
N SER A 180 -3.85 15.14 -27.36
CA SER A 180 -4.51 15.44 -28.64
C SER A 180 -3.51 15.84 -29.72
N ASN A 181 -2.45 16.58 -29.39
CA ASN A 181 -1.42 16.90 -30.37
C ASN A 181 -0.63 15.65 -30.79
N LEU A 182 -0.47 14.69 -29.88
CA LEU A 182 0.21 13.42 -30.13
C LEU A 182 -0.64 12.38 -30.88
N SER A 183 -1.95 12.60 -31.08
CA SER A 183 -2.83 11.54 -31.62
C SER A 183 -2.55 11.12 -33.05
N ASP A 184 -1.91 12.00 -33.83
CA ASP A 184 -1.64 11.81 -35.25
C ASP A 184 -0.15 11.99 -35.59
N GLU A 185 0.73 11.98 -34.57
CA GLU A 185 2.19 12.02 -34.75
C GLU A 185 2.69 10.75 -35.45
N GLU A 186 3.50 10.91 -36.49
CA GLU A 186 4.06 9.81 -37.30
C GLU A 186 5.09 8.97 -36.53
N SER A 187 5.68 9.55 -35.48
CA SER A 187 6.67 8.90 -34.62
C SER A 187 6.06 7.84 -33.68
N LEU A 188 4.74 7.84 -33.50
CA LEU A 188 4.01 6.89 -32.66
C LEU A 188 3.36 5.80 -33.50
N ASN A 189 3.35 4.58 -32.98
CA ASN A 189 2.69 3.48 -33.67
C ASN A 189 1.15 3.58 -33.59
N ALA A 190 0.46 2.85 -34.47
CA ALA A 190 -1.00 2.86 -34.54
C ALA A 190 -1.71 2.44 -33.23
N ARG A 191 -1.06 1.60 -32.40
CA ARG A 191 -1.59 1.19 -31.09
C ARG A 191 -1.54 2.36 -30.11
N SER A 192 -0.45 3.09 -30.03
CA SER A 192 -0.31 4.27 -29.15
C SER A 192 -1.29 5.37 -29.53
N GLN A 193 -1.42 5.66 -30.83
CA GLN A 193 -2.43 6.60 -31.34
C GLN A 193 -3.86 6.16 -30.97
N THR A 194 -4.17 4.85 -31.06
CA THR A 194 -5.47 4.31 -30.63
C THR A 194 -5.69 4.48 -29.13
N LEU A 195 -4.67 4.21 -28.30
CA LEU A 195 -4.73 4.41 -26.86
C LEU A 195 -4.98 5.88 -26.48
N ILE A 196 -4.37 6.81 -27.21
CA ILE A 196 -4.59 8.25 -27.06
C ILE A 196 -6.06 8.57 -27.39
N ARG A 197 -6.57 8.16 -28.55
CA ARG A 197 -7.97 8.42 -28.95
C ARG A 197 -8.97 7.85 -27.93
N ASP A 198 -8.74 6.64 -27.43
CA ASP A 198 -9.53 6.05 -26.33
C ASP A 198 -9.53 6.93 -25.07
N SER A 199 -8.39 7.54 -24.73
CA SER A 199 -8.27 8.39 -23.55
C SER A 199 -9.00 9.72 -23.70
N LEU A 200 -9.02 10.29 -24.91
CA LEU A 200 -9.79 11.48 -25.25
C LEU A 200 -11.30 11.21 -25.15
N LEU A 201 -11.75 10.05 -25.64
CA LEU A 201 -13.15 9.62 -25.50
C LEU A 201 -13.54 9.47 -24.02
N LEU A 202 -12.68 8.88 -23.18
CA LEU A 202 -12.93 8.79 -21.75
C LEU A 202 -13.07 10.17 -21.08
N ARG A 203 -12.27 11.15 -21.51
CA ARG A 203 -12.38 12.54 -21.04
C ARG A 203 -13.67 13.22 -21.51
N GLN A 204 -14.11 12.97 -22.73
CA GLN A 204 -15.39 13.48 -23.26
C GLN A 204 -16.59 12.91 -22.50
N GLU A 205 -16.53 11.63 -22.13
CA GLU A 205 -17.51 10.96 -21.26
C GLU A 205 -17.34 11.31 -19.77
N GLU A 206 -16.49 12.29 -19.42
CA GLU A 206 -16.19 12.68 -18.03
C GLU A 206 -15.89 11.48 -17.12
N PHE A 207 -15.15 10.50 -17.65
CA PHE A 207 -14.77 9.25 -16.98
C PHE A 207 -15.92 8.52 -16.25
N GLN A 208 -17.18 8.68 -16.68
CA GLN A 208 -18.35 8.14 -15.97
C GLN A 208 -18.26 6.64 -15.68
N LYS A 209 -17.68 5.86 -16.62
CA LYS A 209 -17.47 4.40 -16.48
C LYS A 209 -16.25 4.03 -15.60
N ARG A 210 -15.48 5.02 -15.14
CA ARG A 210 -14.23 4.90 -14.38
C ARG A 210 -14.26 5.78 -13.13
N PRO A 211 -15.18 5.53 -12.18
CA PRO A 211 -15.27 6.33 -10.96
C PRO A 211 -13.99 6.21 -10.13
N SER A 212 -13.54 7.32 -9.53
CA SER A 212 -12.33 7.39 -8.69
C SER A 212 -12.36 6.30 -7.60
N VAL A 213 -13.42 6.28 -6.80
CA VAL A 213 -13.66 5.22 -5.79
C VAL A 213 -14.87 4.41 -6.19
N LYS A 214 -14.69 3.09 -6.37
CA LYS A 214 -15.82 2.19 -6.69
C LYS A 214 -16.78 2.06 -5.51
N PRO A 215 -18.10 1.87 -5.76
CA PRO A 215 -19.06 1.59 -4.70
C PRO A 215 -18.62 0.44 -3.78
N GLY A 216 -18.73 0.65 -2.47
CA GLY A 216 -18.30 -0.31 -1.44
C GLY A 216 -16.79 -0.33 -1.17
N LEU A 217 -16.03 0.68 -1.63
CA LEU A 217 -14.63 0.90 -1.27
C LEU A 217 -14.36 2.25 -0.59
N ASN A 218 -15.41 3.06 -0.36
CA ASN A 218 -15.32 4.30 0.39
C ASN A 218 -15.71 4.01 1.86
N PHE A 219 -14.73 3.98 2.75
CA PHE A 219 -14.93 3.59 4.16
C PHE A 219 -14.67 4.72 5.16
N VAL A 220 -14.08 5.83 4.72
CA VAL A 220 -13.62 6.92 5.59
C VAL A 220 -14.29 8.20 5.13
N ASP A 221 -14.94 8.88 6.06
CA ASP A 221 -15.58 10.16 5.81
C ASP A 221 -14.56 11.23 5.45
N LYS A 222 -14.96 12.20 4.61
CA LYS A 222 -14.03 13.22 4.09
C LYS A 222 -13.31 14.01 5.18
N ASN A 223 -13.95 14.23 6.32
CA ASN A 223 -13.39 14.99 7.45
C ASN A 223 -12.35 14.21 8.24
N ASP A 224 -12.36 12.87 8.14
CA ASP A 224 -11.43 11.97 8.83
C ASP A 224 -10.27 11.54 7.91
N GLN A 225 -10.24 12.03 6.67
CA GLN A 225 -9.17 11.72 5.72
C GLN A 225 -7.94 12.59 5.99
N TYR A 226 -6.77 11.96 5.89
CA TYR A 226 -5.48 12.65 5.91
C TYR A 226 -4.81 12.51 4.55
N THR A 227 -4.46 13.62 3.90
CA THR A 227 -3.85 13.61 2.57
C THR A 227 -2.40 14.04 2.64
N HIS A 228 -1.51 13.21 2.10
CA HIS A 228 -0.08 13.48 2.03
C HIS A 228 0.30 14.20 0.75
N ILE A 229 1.22 15.15 0.86
CA ILE A 229 1.78 15.91 -0.27
C ILE A 229 3.20 15.44 -0.51
N PHE A 230 3.48 15.06 -1.75
CA PHE A 230 4.81 14.65 -2.18
C PHE A 230 5.16 15.29 -3.52
N ASP A 231 6.45 15.28 -3.84
CA ASP A 231 6.98 15.61 -5.15
C ASP A 231 7.65 14.36 -5.74
N ILE A 232 7.37 14.05 -7.00
CA ILE A 232 7.90 12.88 -7.70
C ILE A 232 9.43 12.89 -7.81
N VAL A 233 10.04 14.07 -7.82
CA VAL A 233 11.50 14.23 -7.97
C VAL A 233 12.23 14.13 -6.63
N SER A 234 11.55 14.51 -5.54
CA SER A 234 12.13 14.56 -4.20
C SER A 234 12.43 13.16 -3.66
N LEU A 235 13.68 12.92 -3.23
CA LEU A 235 14.08 11.67 -2.59
C LEU A 235 13.40 11.57 -1.23
N CYS A 236 12.62 10.51 -1.03
CA CYS A 236 12.01 10.20 0.26
C CYS A 236 12.81 9.09 0.95
N ASP A 237 12.97 9.15 2.26
CA ASP A 237 13.47 7.98 3.00
C ASP A 237 12.39 6.88 3.00
N ALA A 238 12.69 5.73 2.41
CA ALA A 238 11.78 4.58 2.37
C ALA A 238 11.71 3.82 3.70
N GLU A 239 12.59 4.16 4.66
CA GLU A 239 12.69 3.54 5.98
C GLU A 239 12.72 2.00 5.85
N GLU A 240 13.61 1.47 5.00
CA GLU A 240 13.70 0.02 4.72
C GLU A 240 14.08 -0.80 5.95
N ASN A 241 14.83 -0.18 6.86
CA ASN A 241 15.20 -0.74 8.16
C ASN A 241 13.98 -1.20 8.98
N LEU A 242 12.79 -0.59 8.79
CA LEU A 242 11.54 -0.99 9.46
C LEU A 242 11.00 -2.37 9.03
N ASN A 243 11.58 -2.99 8.02
CA ASN A 243 11.23 -4.35 7.62
C ASN A 243 11.96 -5.42 8.44
N SER A 244 12.97 -5.01 9.20
CA SER A 244 13.81 -5.88 10.03
C SER A 244 13.57 -5.64 11.50
N PHE A 245 13.81 -6.66 12.31
CA PHE A 245 13.72 -6.55 13.76
C PHE A 245 14.83 -5.64 14.31
N HIS A 246 14.44 -4.74 15.23
CA HIS A 246 15.35 -3.93 16.03
C HIS A 246 14.97 -4.07 17.50
N PHE A 247 15.98 -4.19 18.37
CA PHE A 247 15.74 -4.23 19.81
C PHE A 247 15.27 -2.87 20.31
N ASP A 248 14.16 -2.88 21.05
CA ASP A 248 13.54 -1.68 21.60
C ASP A 248 13.74 -1.65 23.12
N LYS A 249 14.51 -0.67 23.61
CA LYS A 249 14.74 -0.50 25.05
C LYS A 249 13.47 -0.08 25.79
N ASP A 250 12.56 0.61 25.11
CA ASP A 250 11.31 1.15 25.65
C ASP A 250 10.10 0.29 25.25
N TYR A 251 10.33 -1.00 24.97
CA TYR A 251 9.32 -1.92 24.44
C TYR A 251 8.01 -1.90 25.22
N GLU A 252 8.07 -1.99 26.55
CA GLU A 252 6.87 -2.02 27.38
C GLU A 252 6.08 -0.71 27.30
N SER A 253 6.77 0.43 27.33
CA SER A 253 6.16 1.75 27.23
C SER A 253 5.48 1.93 25.87
N ASN A 254 6.16 1.54 24.79
CA ASN A 254 5.64 1.60 23.43
C ASN A 254 4.45 0.65 23.23
N GLU A 255 4.48 -0.55 23.79
CA GLU A 255 3.34 -1.48 23.75
C GLU A 255 2.15 -0.97 24.57
N ARG A 256 2.38 -0.29 25.71
CA ARG A 256 1.31 0.33 26.50
C ARG A 256 0.67 1.49 25.74
N TYR A 257 1.48 2.39 25.17
CA TYR A 257 0.99 3.51 24.36
C TYR A 257 0.13 3.01 23.19
N TYR A 258 0.61 1.98 22.48
CA TYR A 258 -0.19 1.41 21.38
C TYR A 258 -1.50 0.78 21.87
N LYS A 259 -1.51 0.10 23.03
CA LYS A 259 -2.74 -0.48 23.60
C LYS A 259 -3.78 0.59 23.96
N GLU A 260 -3.35 1.76 24.43
CA GLU A 260 -4.23 2.89 24.71
C GLU A 260 -4.87 3.42 23.42
N SER A 261 -4.05 3.72 22.41
CA SER A 261 -4.54 4.16 21.09
C SER A 261 -5.44 3.10 20.43
N GLN A 262 -5.09 1.82 20.55
CA GLN A 262 -5.89 0.70 20.06
C GLN A 262 -7.28 0.67 20.69
N LYS A 263 -7.37 0.88 22.01
CA LYS A 263 -8.66 0.87 22.72
C LYS A 263 -9.57 1.99 22.20
N GLU A 264 -9.02 3.20 22.09
CA GLU A 264 -9.76 4.35 21.55
C GLU A 264 -10.27 4.09 20.14
N ILE A 265 -9.41 3.61 19.23
CA ILE A 265 -9.78 3.32 17.84
C ILE A 265 -10.88 2.25 17.76
N LEU A 266 -10.77 1.18 18.55
CA LEU A 266 -11.77 0.10 18.54
C LEU A 266 -13.11 0.53 19.15
N GLU A 267 -13.10 1.43 20.13
CA GLU A 267 -14.33 2.03 20.69
C GLU A 267 -15.02 2.94 19.67
N GLN A 268 -14.26 3.79 18.96
CA GLN A 268 -14.78 4.61 17.86
C GLN A 268 -15.35 3.76 16.71
N ASN A 269 -14.74 2.61 16.41
CA ASN A 269 -15.25 1.74 15.34
C ASN A 269 -16.55 1.04 15.73
N LYS A 270 -16.72 0.65 17.01
CA LYS A 270 -17.97 0.03 17.50
C LYS A 270 -19.16 0.99 17.42
N SER A 271 -18.98 2.24 17.85
CA SER A 271 -20.05 3.25 17.78
C SER A 271 -20.49 3.55 16.34
N ASN A 272 -19.58 3.40 15.38
CA ASN A 272 -19.88 3.53 13.96
C ASN A 272 -20.52 2.28 13.33
N GLU A 273 -20.31 1.09 13.90
CA GLU A 273 -20.90 -0.18 13.42
C GLU A 273 -22.37 -0.35 13.85
N ASP A 274 -22.79 0.25 14.96
CA ASP A 274 -24.19 0.21 15.45
C ASP A 274 -25.21 0.91 14.53
N LYS A 275 -24.75 1.57 13.44
CA LYS A 275 -25.60 2.13 12.39
C LYS A 275 -25.69 1.28 11.11
N SER A 276 -24.98 0.14 11.04
CA SER A 276 -25.01 -0.72 9.85
C SER A 276 -24.92 -2.20 10.21
N ASN A 277 -26.09 -2.81 10.35
CA ASN A 277 -26.44 -4.24 10.30
C ASN A 277 -25.42 -5.27 10.84
N SER A 278 -25.86 -5.91 11.92
CA SER A 278 -25.21 -7.00 12.63
C SER A 278 -24.88 -8.18 11.71
N ASN A 279 -23.59 -8.44 11.48
CA ASN A 279 -23.11 -9.77 11.11
C ASN A 279 -22.00 -10.17 12.08
N SER A 280 -22.43 -10.80 13.17
CA SER A 280 -21.57 -11.61 14.02
C SER A 280 -20.84 -12.63 13.15
N SER A 281 -19.51 -12.52 13.07
CA SER A 281 -18.66 -13.54 12.47
C SER A 281 -17.68 -13.98 13.54
N ASN A 282 -17.84 -15.24 13.97
CA ASN A 282 -16.96 -15.94 14.91
C ASN A 282 -15.48 -15.67 14.59
N ASP A 283 -14.78 -15.10 15.56
CA ASP A 283 -13.33 -15.00 15.61
C ASP A 283 -12.76 -16.43 15.82
N ASN A 284 -12.67 -17.21 14.74
CA ASN A 284 -11.75 -18.34 14.71
C ASN A 284 -10.33 -17.76 14.58
N GLU A 285 -9.71 -17.47 15.72
CA GLU A 285 -8.27 -17.39 15.81
C GLU A 285 -7.72 -18.74 15.35
N MET A 286 -7.22 -18.81 14.11
CA MET A 286 -6.21 -19.82 13.78
C MET A 286 -4.98 -19.44 14.59
N ASP A 287 -4.92 -19.97 15.81
CA ASP A 287 -3.70 -20.09 16.56
C ASP A 287 -2.79 -21.01 15.74
N VAL A 288 -1.73 -20.43 15.20
CA VAL A 288 -0.71 -21.21 14.51
C VAL A 288 0.05 -21.93 15.61
N SER A 289 -0.39 -23.14 15.95
CA SER A 289 0.30 -24.03 16.86
C SER A 289 1.73 -24.22 16.36
N LEU A 290 2.69 -23.66 17.09
CA LEU A 290 4.11 -23.83 16.88
C LEU A 290 4.51 -25.22 17.37
N THR A 291 4.51 -26.22 16.50
CA THR A 291 5.24 -27.48 16.76
C THR A 291 6.66 -27.33 16.22
N THR A 292 7.60 -27.15 17.13
CA THR A 292 9.05 -27.29 16.94
C THR A 292 9.43 -28.75 16.74
N THR A 293 9.94 -29.10 15.57
CA THR A 293 10.86 -30.24 15.39
C THR A 293 11.80 -29.94 14.23
N ASP A 294 12.87 -29.19 14.51
CA ASP A 294 14.10 -29.25 13.71
C ASP A 294 15.00 -30.29 14.36
N THR A 295 14.98 -31.51 13.81
CA THR A 295 15.98 -32.53 14.12
C THR A 295 17.22 -32.21 13.31
N ILE A 296 18.26 -31.73 14.00
CA ILE A 296 19.62 -31.58 13.48
C ILE A 296 20.11 -32.96 13.04
N HIS A 297 20.36 -33.16 11.75
CA HIS A 297 21.20 -34.26 11.29
C HIS A 297 22.56 -33.69 10.87
N SER A 298 23.56 -34.00 11.67
CA SER A 298 24.98 -33.73 11.44
C SER A 298 25.49 -34.63 10.30
N SER A 299 25.93 -34.02 9.21
CA SER A 299 26.69 -34.71 8.16
C SER A 299 28.14 -34.85 8.60
N SER A 300 28.56 -36.08 8.92
CA SER A 300 29.98 -36.48 8.94
C SER A 300 30.31 -37.14 7.60
N GLU A 301 31.00 -36.44 6.72
CA GLU A 301 31.62 -37.02 5.52
C GLU A 301 32.89 -37.77 5.95
N GLN A 302 32.85 -39.10 5.84
CA GLN A 302 34.03 -39.95 5.80
C GLN A 302 34.44 -40.13 4.34
N SER A 303 35.66 -39.73 4.04
CA SER A 303 36.43 -40.08 2.85
C SER A 303 36.76 -41.57 2.85
N ASP A 304 36.43 -42.28 1.77
CA ASP A 304 37.17 -43.47 1.31
C ASP A 304 36.67 -43.85 -0.10
N ASP A 305 37.35 -43.34 -1.13
CA ASP A 305 37.29 -43.93 -2.47
C ASP A 305 38.65 -44.58 -2.77
N LYS A 306 38.63 -45.91 -2.82
CA LYS A 306 39.61 -46.75 -3.51
C LYS A 306 39.04 -47.07 -4.89
N GLU A 307 39.67 -46.54 -5.93
CA GLU A 307 39.50 -47.05 -7.29
C GLU A 307 40.30 -48.35 -7.47
N ASN A 308 39.59 -49.34 -8.00
CA ASN A 308 40.09 -50.35 -8.93
C ASN A 308 39.02 -50.50 -10.02
#